data_AF-A0A968LK51-F1
#
_entry.id   AF-A0A968LK51-F1
#
_cell.length_a   1.000
_cell.length_b   1.000
_cell.length_c   1.000
_cell.angle_alpha   90.00
_cell.angle_beta   90.00
_cell.angle_gamma   90.00
#
_symmetry.space_group_name_H-M   'P 1'
#
loop_
_entity.id
_entity.type
_entity.pdbx_description
1 polymer ?
#
loop_
_entity_poly.entity_id
_entity_poly.type
_entity_poly.pdbx_seq_one_letter_code
_entity_poly.pdbx_strand_id
1 'polypeptide(L)'
;MNRMPIRPKDTNAWVMQVWASFFVSFAAAGLSIAYAPVDNWVRAQLGITFLYATTSAFTLSKTVRDNHEASKIVSRIDEAKIEKLLAQQDLGALK
;
A
#
# COMPACT_ATOMS: atom_id res chain seq x y z
N MET A 1 -23.71 16.04 -3.72
CA MET A 1 -23.03 15.49 -2.51
C MET A 1 -22.66 14.02 -2.76
N ASN A 2 -21.51 13.74 -3.36
CA ASN A 2 -21.02 12.37 -3.47
C ASN A 2 -20.33 11.99 -2.15
N ARG A 3 -21.05 11.35 -1.22
CA ARG A 3 -20.42 10.85 0.01
C ARG A 3 -19.46 9.75 -0.40
N MET A 4 -18.15 10.00 -0.28
CA MET A 4 -17.16 8.95 -0.49
C MET A 4 -17.50 7.79 0.45
N PRO A 5 -17.81 6.59 -0.08
CA PRO A 5 -18.13 5.46 0.77
C PRO A 5 -16.94 5.23 1.70
N ILE A 6 -17.20 5.20 3.01
CA ILE A 6 -16.19 4.86 4.00
C ILE A 6 -15.70 3.47 3.62
N ARG A 7 -14.43 3.36 3.22
CA ARG A 7 -13.86 2.08 2.83
C ARG A 7 -14.00 1.14 4.03
N PRO A 8 -14.71 0.01 3.90
CA PRO A 8 -14.83 -0.95 4.98
C PRO A 8 -13.43 -1.38 5.41
N LYS A 9 -13.15 -1.36 6.71
CA LYS A 9 -11.94 -1.99 7.24
C LYS A 9 -12.11 -3.50 7.07
N ASP A 10 -11.02 -4.18 6.70
CA ASP A 10 -11.00 -5.63 6.67
C ASP A 10 -11.28 -6.20 8.08
N THR A 11 -11.87 -7.40 8.13
CA THR A 11 -12.15 -8.06 9.41
C THR A 11 -10.85 -8.48 10.09
N ASN A 12 -10.85 -8.53 11.43
CA ASN A 12 -9.66 -8.92 12.19
C ASN A 12 -9.18 -10.34 11.82
N ALA A 13 -10.11 -11.25 11.52
CA ALA A 13 -9.82 -12.60 11.04
C ALA A 13 -9.05 -12.59 9.70
N TRP A 14 -9.47 -11.77 8.75
CA TRP A 14 -8.77 -11.63 7.47
C TRP A 14 -7.37 -11.07 7.64
N VAL A 15 -7.21 -10.04 8.48
CA VAL A 15 -5.89 -9.47 8.79
C VAL A 15 -4.96 -10.54 9.37
N MET A 16 -5.42 -11.34 10.34
CA MET A 16 -4.63 -12.45 10.88
C MET A 16 -4.25 -13.49 9.82
N GLN A 17 -5.16 -13.86 8.93
CA GLN A 17 -4.88 -14.82 7.86
C GLN A 17 -3.79 -14.31 6.90
N VAL A 18 -3.84 -13.03 6.51
CA VAL A 18 -2.84 -12.43 5.62
C VAL A 18 -1.44 -12.48 6.26
N TRP A 19 -1.33 -12.11 7.55
CA TRP A 19 -0.07 -12.20 8.29
C TRP A 19 0.41 -13.65 8.42
N ALA A 20 -0.48 -14.58 8.78
CA ALA A 20 -0.12 -16.00 8.89
C ALA A 20 0.39 -16.57 7.55
N SER A 21 -0.31 -16.29 6.45
CA SER A 21 0.06 -16.75 5.11
C SER A 21 1.41 -16.20 4.67
N PHE A 22 1.67 -14.92 4.96
CA PHE A 22 2.96 -14.30 4.67
C PHE A 22 4.10 -14.98 5.43
N PHE A 23 3.97 -15.18 6.74
CA PHE A 23 5.03 -15.81 7.54
C PHE A 23 5.25 -17.28 7.16
N VAL A 24 4.18 -18.03 6.90
CA VAL A 24 4.29 -19.42 6.43
C VAL A 24 5.04 -19.49 5.10
N SER A 25 4.68 -18.65 4.14
CA SER A 25 5.36 -18.59 2.83
C SER A 25 6.82 -18.14 2.95
N PHE A 26 7.08 -17.08 3.72
CA PHE A 26 8.42 -16.55 3.95
C PHE A 26 9.33 -17.58 4.63
N ALA A 27 8.82 -18.28 5.65
CA ALA A 27 9.55 -19.35 6.32
C ALA A 27 9.78 -20.54 5.40
N ALA A 28 8.78 -20.97 4.63
CA ALA A 28 8.92 -22.07 3.67
C ALA A 28 9.99 -21.75 2.61
N ALA A 29 10.02 -20.53 2.07
CA ALA A 29 11.05 -20.08 1.15
C ALA A 29 12.44 -20.03 1.82
N GLY A 30 12.54 -19.50 3.04
CA GLY A 30 13.78 -19.48 3.80
C GLY A 30 14.33 -20.88 4.10
N LEU A 31 13.47 -21.83 4.49
CA LEU A 31 13.82 -23.23 4.70
C LEU A 31 14.24 -23.90 3.38
N SER A 32 13.54 -23.61 2.29
CA SER A 32 13.92 -24.10 0.94
C SER A 32 15.34 -23.66 0.56
N ILE A 33 15.69 -22.40 0.80
CA ILE A 33 17.06 -21.89 0.56
C ILE A 33 18.06 -22.57 1.51
N ALA A 34 17.70 -22.75 2.80
CA ALA A 34 18.60 -23.35 3.79
C ALA A 34 18.93 -24.82 3.50
N TYR A 35 17.94 -25.60 3.06
CA TYR A 35 18.09 -27.02 2.72
C TYR A 35 18.46 -27.29 1.25
N ALA A 36 18.64 -26.23 0.44
CA ALA A 36 19.04 -26.39 -0.95
C ALA A 36 20.43 -27.07 -1.05
N PRO A 37 20.58 -28.14 -1.87
CA PRO A 37 21.84 -28.86 -2.06
C PRO A 37 22.76 -28.09 -3.02
N VAL A 38 23.17 -26.90 -2.61
CA VAL A 38 24.04 -25.97 -3.36
C VAL A 38 25.22 -25.54 -2.52
N ASP A 39 26.24 -24.98 -3.17
CA ASP A 39 27.39 -24.38 -2.50
C ASP A 39 26.98 -23.22 -1.56
N ASN A 40 27.72 -23.05 -0.46
CA ASN A 40 27.45 -22.05 0.57
C ASN A 40 27.43 -20.62 0.01
N TRP A 41 28.28 -20.31 -0.98
CA TRP A 41 28.32 -19.00 -1.64
C TRP A 41 27.02 -18.72 -2.40
N VAL A 42 26.57 -19.68 -3.21
CA VAL A 42 25.31 -19.57 -3.96
C VAL A 42 24.13 -19.46 -2.99
N ARG A 43 24.14 -20.23 -1.90
CA ARG A 43 23.13 -20.14 -0.85
C ARG A 43 23.05 -18.75 -0.24
N ALA A 44 24.19 -18.12 0.05
CA ALA A 44 24.23 -16.76 0.58
C ALA A 44 23.67 -15.73 -0.41
N GLN A 45 24.01 -15.83 -1.70
CA GLN A 45 23.45 -14.95 -2.75
C GLN A 45 21.93 -15.08 -2.88
N LEU A 46 21.40 -16.31 -2.81
CA LEU A 46 19.96 -16.56 -2.81
C LEU A 46 19.29 -15.93 -1.58
N GLY A 47 19.89 -16.09 -0.39
CA GLY A 47 19.40 -15.47 0.84
C GLY A 47 19.34 -13.95 0.76
N ILE A 48 20.43 -13.30 0.30
CA ILE A 48 20.50 -11.83 0.17
C ILE A 48 19.45 -11.35 -0.85
N THR A 49 19.36 -12.00 -2.00
CA THR A 49 18.41 -11.61 -3.07
C THR A 49 16.97 -11.77 -2.58
N PHE A 50 16.65 -12.86 -1.89
CA PHE A 50 15.32 -13.11 -1.31
C PHE A 50 14.92 -12.04 -0.28
N LEU A 51 15.82 -11.71 0.65
CA LEU A 51 15.58 -10.69 1.68
C LEU A 51 15.42 -9.30 1.07
N TYR A 52 16.26 -8.94 0.10
CA TYR A 52 16.20 -7.65 -0.58
C TYR A 52 14.94 -7.52 -1.44
N ALA A 53 14.57 -8.56 -2.20
CA ALA A 53 13.34 -8.59 -2.98
C ALA A 53 12.09 -8.45 -2.07
N THR A 54 12.05 -9.16 -0.94
CA THR A 54 10.93 -9.05 0.02
C THR A 54 10.83 -7.63 0.60
N THR A 55 11.96 -7.06 1.04
CA THR A 55 12.00 -5.71 1.63
C THR A 55 11.58 -4.65 0.63
N SER A 56 12.12 -4.70 -0.60
CA SER A 56 11.78 -3.76 -1.67
C SER A 56 10.31 -3.88 -2.12
N ALA A 57 9.74 -5.08 -2.16
CA ALA A 57 8.32 -5.28 -2.45
C ALA A 57 7.41 -4.58 -1.41
N PHE A 58 7.76 -4.65 -0.12
CA PHE A 58 7.03 -3.93 0.92
C PHE A 58 7.16 -2.41 0.81
N THR A 59 8.34 -1.90 0.47
CA THR A 59 8.54 -0.47 0.22
C THR A 59 7.74 -0.02 -0.99
N LEU A 60 7.80 -0.76 -2.09
CA LEU A 60 7.03 -0.49 -3.30
C LEU A 60 5.52 -0.48 -3.02
N SER A 61 5.01 -1.47 -2.28
CA SER A 61 3.60 -1.53 -1.90
C SER A 61 3.17 -0.30 -1.08
N LYS A 62 4.01 0.16 -0.14
CA LYS A 62 3.76 1.41 0.61
C LYS A 62 3.74 2.60 -0.33
N THR A 63 4.78 2.80 -1.14
CA THR A 63 4.87 3.93 -2.08
C THR A 63 3.67 4.00 -3.03
N VAL A 64 3.22 2.86 -3.56
CA VAL A 64 2.03 2.80 -4.43
C VAL A 64 0.76 3.20 -3.66
N ARG A 65 0.60 2.71 -2.43
CA ARG A 65 -0.53 3.07 -1.58
C ARG A 65 -0.51 4.55 -1.20
N ASP A 66 0.64 5.07 -0.81
CA ASP A 66 0.83 6.45 -0.40
C ASP A 66 0.52 7.42 -1.56
N ASN A 67 0.96 7.07 -2.77
CA ASN A 67 0.63 7.84 -3.98
C ASN A 67 -0.89 7.83 -4.26
N HIS A 68 -1.56 6.68 -4.11
CA HIS A 68 -3.01 6.59 -4.30
C HIS A 68 -3.80 7.41 -3.27
N GLU A 69 -3.36 7.41 -2.02
CA GLU A 69 -3.97 8.22 -0.96
C GLU A 69 -3.73 9.72 -1.19
N ALA A 70 -2.51 10.11 -1.60
CA ALA A 70 -2.18 11.50 -1.93
C ALA A 70 -3.03 12.05 -3.09
N SER A 71 -3.19 11.31 -4.19
CA SER A 71 -4.03 11.74 -5.32
C SER A 71 -5.49 11.97 -4.93
N LYS A 72 -6.04 11.13 -4.05
CA LYS A 72 -7.42 11.30 -3.53
C LYS A 72 -7.58 12.52 -2.64
N ILE A 73 -6.55 12.90 -1.88
CA ILE A 73 -6.60 14.08 -1.02
C ILE A 73 -6.58 15.35 -1.87
N VAL A 74 -5.71 15.39 -2.89
CA VAL A 74 -5.61 16.53 -3.82
C VAL A 74 -6.95 16.80 -4.51
N SER A 75 -7.60 15.76 -5.05
CA SER A 75 -8.89 15.94 -5.74
C SER A 75 -9.99 16.52 -4.84
N ARG A 76 -10.01 16.15 -3.54
CA ARG A 76 -10.96 16.70 -2.55
C ARG A 76 -10.71 18.17 -2.25
N ILE A 77 -9.44 18.57 -2.21
CA ILE A 77 -9.06 19.97 -1.97
C ILE A 77 -9.48 20.82 -3.17
N ASP A 78 -9.26 20.33 -4.38
CA ASP A 78 -9.64 21.04 -5.60
C ASP A 78 -11.16 21.19 -5.71
N GLU A 79 -11.94 20.14 -5.43
CA GLU A 79 -13.40 20.23 -5.34
C GLU A 79 -13.87 21.30 -4.32
N ALA A 80 -13.30 21.29 -3.12
CA ALA A 80 -13.66 22.27 -2.08
C ALA A 80 -13.23 23.71 -2.42
N LYS A 81 -12.11 23.89 -3.13
CA LYS A 81 -11.66 25.20 -3.61
C LYS A 81 -12.59 25.71 -4.72
N ILE A 82 -12.97 24.86 -5.66
CA ILE A 82 -13.93 25.20 -6.73
C ILE A 82 -15.28 25.58 -6.12
N GLU A 83 -15.78 24.82 -5.16
CA GLU A 83 -17.03 25.13 -4.45
C GLU A 83 -16.97 26.51 -3.78
N LYS A 84 -15.84 26.86 -3.14
CA LYS A 84 -15.65 28.20 -2.55
C LYS A 84 -15.62 29.31 -3.59
N LEU A 85 -14.92 29.12 -4.72
CA LEU A 85 -14.85 30.12 -5.78
C LEU A 85 -16.23 30.36 -6.41
N LEU A 86 -16.98 29.30 -6.69
CA LEU A 86 -18.35 29.39 -7.20
C LEU A 86 -19.26 30.13 -6.21
N ALA A 87 -19.21 29.79 -4.91
CA ALA A 87 -19.99 30.45 -3.88
C ALA A 87 -19.64 31.95 -3.75
N GLN A 88 -18.37 32.33 -3.89
CA GLN A 88 -17.95 33.74 -3.89
C GLN A 88 -18.46 34.49 -5.12
N GLN A 89 -18.46 33.89 -6.31
CA GLN A 89 -18.97 34.54 -7.52
C GLN A 89 -20.49 34.72 -7.47
N ASP A 90 -21.24 33.73 -7.00
CA ASP A 90 -22.70 33.81 -6.85
C ASP A 90 -23.11 34.91 -5.85
N LEU A 91 -22.42 35.00 -4.71
CA LEU A 91 -22.63 36.11 -3.76
C LEU A 91 -22.29 37.50 -4.34
N GLY A 92 -21.33 37.57 -5.26
CA GLY A 92 -20.94 38.81 -5.94
C GLY A 92 -21.97 39.27 -6.97
N ALA A 93 -22.73 38.34 -7.57
CA ALA A 93 -23.80 38.65 -8.52
C ALA A 93 -25.10 39.11 -7.84
N LEU A 94 -25.25 38.86 -6.53
CA LEU A 94 -26.40 39.25 -5.71
C LEU A 94 -26.23 40.59 -4.97
N LYS A 95 -25.14 41.33 -5.23
CA LYS A 95 -24.89 42.70 -4.72
C LYS A 95 -24.91 43.70 -5.86
#